data_AF-A0A453CB69-F1
#
_entry.id   AF-A0A453CB69-F1
#
_cell.length_a   1.000
_cell.length_b   1.000
_cell.length_c   1.000
_cell.angle_alpha   90.00
_cell.angle_beta   90.00
_cell.angle_gamma   90.00
#
_symmetry.space_group_name_H-M   'P 1'
#
loop_
_entity.id
_entity.type
_entity.pdbx_description
1 polymer ?
#
loop_
_entity_poly.entity_id
_entity_poly.type
_entity_poly.pdbx_seq_one_letter_code
_entity_poly.pdbx_strand_id
1 'polypeptide(L)' 'VYQIEIKTAPADFRFPTTNQTRHCFTRYVEFHRCVSAKGDEAAECEKFAKYYRSLCPAEWCNSQCIMRELARIRNIL' A
#
# COMPACT_ATOMS: atom_id res chain seq x y z
N VAL A 1 25.15 -10.78 -16.21
CA VAL A 1 23.85 -10.27 -16.72
C VAL A 1 22.90 -10.29 -15.53
N TYR A 2 22.52 -9.13 -14.99
CA TYR A 2 21.54 -9.05 -13.90
C TYR A 2 20.14 -9.09 -14.51
N GLN A 3 19.36 -10.12 -14.20
CA GLN A 3 17.98 -10.24 -14.67
C GLN A 3 17.08 -9.41 -13.76
N ILE A 4 16.75 -8.19 -14.20
CA ILE A 4 15.85 -7.29 -13.48
C ILE A 4 14.42 -7.74 -13.79
N GLU A 5 13.81 -8.48 -12.88
CA GLU A 5 12.38 -8.82 -12.99
C GLU A 5 11.53 -7.59 -12.61
N ILE A 6 10.99 -6.89 -13.62
CA ILE A 6 10.04 -5.80 -13.41
C ILE A 6 8.67 -6.40 -13.05
N LYS A 7 8.44 -6.62 -11.75
CA LYS A 7 7.14 -7.03 -11.19
C LYS A 7 6.52 -5.86 -10.45
N THR A 8 5.27 -5.54 -10.76
CA THR A 8 4.47 -4.51 -10.08
C THR A 8 3.31 -5.15 -9.31
N ALA A 9 2.58 -4.35 -8.54
CA ALA A 9 1.38 -4.78 -7.87
C ALA A 9 0.31 -5.25 -8.90
N PRO A 10 -0.35 -6.40 -8.67
CA PRO A 10 -1.41 -6.87 -9.56
C PRO A 10 -2.62 -5.93 -9.52
N ALA A 11 -3.39 -5.91 -10.61
CA ALA A 11 -4.65 -5.17 -10.65
C ALA A 11 -5.65 -5.74 -9.64
N ASP A 12 -6.24 -4.87 -8.82
CA ASP A 12 -7.23 -5.23 -7.81
C ASP A 12 -8.61 -4.78 -8.27
N PHE A 13 -9.46 -5.74 -8.66
CA PHE A 13 -10.80 -5.47 -9.19
C PHE A 13 -11.74 -4.78 -8.17
N ARG A 14 -11.38 -4.76 -6.87
CA ARG A 14 -12.12 -4.01 -5.85
C ARG A 14 -12.06 -2.50 -6.07
N PHE A 15 -11.08 -2.02 -6.83
CA PHE A 15 -10.87 -0.61 -7.12
C PHE A 15 -10.90 -0.35 -8.64
N PRO A 16 -12.09 -0.39 -9.28
CA PRO A 16 -12.21 -0.19 -10.74
C PRO A 16 -12.02 1.28 -11.16
N THR A 17 -11.98 2.22 -10.22
CA THR A 17 -11.84 3.64 -10.48
C THR A 17 -10.40 4.02 -10.79
N THR A 18 -10.21 5.03 -11.65
CA THR A 18 -8.87 5.59 -11.95
C THR A 18 -8.16 6.16 -10.71
N ASN A 19 -8.92 6.58 -9.69
CA ASN A 19 -8.35 7.07 -8.43
C ASN A 19 -7.81 5.91 -7.57
N GLN A 20 -6.49 5.78 -7.49
CA GLN A 20 -5.79 4.71 -6.76
C GLN A 20 -5.49 5.05 -5.29
N THR A 21 -5.97 6.19 -4.77
CA THR A 21 -5.70 6.62 -3.38
C THR A 21 -6.22 5.59 -2.36
N ARG A 22 -7.43 5.05 -2.59
CA ARG A 22 -7.99 3.99 -1.73
C ARG A 22 -7.20 2.69 -1.84
N HIS A 23 -6.77 2.34 -3.05
CA HIS A 23 -6.00 1.12 -3.29
C HIS A 23 -4.64 1.17 -2.58
N CYS A 24 -3.91 2.29 -2.66
CA CYS A 24 -2.67 2.44 -1.89
C CYS A 24 -2.95 2.30 -0.38
N PHE A 25 -3.96 2.98 0.15
CA PHE A 25 -4.24 2.93 1.58
C PHE A 25 -4.54 1.51 2.08
N THR A 26 -5.38 0.76 1.36
CA THR A 26 -5.70 -0.62 1.74
C THR A 26 -4.43 -1.46 1.84
N ARG A 27 -3.48 -1.32 0.90
CA ARG A 27 -2.19 -2.03 0.95
C ARG A 27 -1.28 -1.56 2.08
N TYR A 28 -1.26 -0.27 2.39
CA TYR A 28 -0.51 0.28 3.53
C TYR A 28 -1.01 -0.27 4.87
N VAL A 29 -2.33 -0.34 5.06
CA VAL A 29 -2.93 -0.91 6.27
C VAL A 29 -2.70 -2.40 6.36
N GLU A 30 -2.83 -3.14 5.26
CA GLU A 30 -2.53 -4.57 5.22
C GLU A 30 -1.08 -4.85 5.63
N PHE A 31 -0.12 -4.03 5.15
CA PHE A 31 1.28 -4.12 5.56
C PHE A 31 1.45 -3.88 7.07
N HIS A 32 0.96 -2.77 7.61
CA HIS A 32 1.11 -2.48 9.05
C HIS A 32 0.36 -3.47 9.95
N ARG A 33 -0.79 -3.99 9.52
CA ARG A 33 -1.49 -5.08 10.22
C ARG A 33 -0.67 -6.37 10.21
N CYS A 34 -0.04 -6.68 9.08
CA CYS A 34 0.83 -7.85 8.95
C CYS A 34 2.04 -7.74 9.90
N VAL A 35 2.72 -6.58 9.91
CA VAL A 35 3.85 -6.31 10.81
C VAL A 35 3.41 -6.40 12.28
N SER A 36 2.28 -5.79 12.64
CA SER A 36 1.77 -5.84 14.02
C SER A 36 1.36 -7.23 14.48
N ALA A 37 0.91 -8.11 13.57
CA ALA A 37 0.43 -9.44 13.91
C ALA A 37 1.53 -10.51 13.88
N LYS A 38 2.48 -10.41 12.94
CA LYS A 38 3.49 -11.45 12.67
C LYS A 38 4.92 -11.02 12.99
N GLY A 39 5.18 -9.73 13.25
CA GLY A 39 6.53 -9.17 13.41
C GLY A 39 7.14 -8.73 12.07
N ASP A 40 8.17 -7.88 12.14
CA ASP A 40 8.80 -7.20 10.99
C ASP A 40 9.43 -8.17 9.95
N GLU A 41 9.72 -9.42 10.31
CA GLU A 41 10.48 -10.36 9.47
C GLU A 41 9.63 -11.38 8.72
N ALA A 42 8.30 -11.28 8.77
CA ALA A 42 7.46 -12.20 8.00
C ALA A 42 7.57 -11.90 6.49
N ALA A 43 8.09 -12.87 5.72
CA ALA A 43 8.21 -12.79 4.25
C ALA A 43 6.89 -12.48 3.52
N GLU A 44 5.75 -12.73 4.17
CA GLU A 44 4.44 -12.33 3.67
C GLU A 44 4.22 -10.81 3.75
N CYS A 45 4.73 -10.15 4.79
CA CYS A 45 4.64 -8.70 4.96
C CYS A 45 5.51 -7.97 3.93
N GLU A 46 6.64 -8.55 3.50
CA GLU A 46 7.50 -7.98 2.47
C GLU A 46 6.79 -7.86 1.11
N LYS A 47 5.87 -8.77 0.78
CA LYS A 47 5.05 -8.68 -0.44
C LYS A 47 4.14 -7.45 -0.41
N PHE A 48 3.46 -7.24 0.72
CA PHE A 48 2.65 -6.03 0.93
C PHE A 48 3.53 -4.78 0.91
N ALA A 49 4.78 -4.89 1.39
CA ALA A 49 5.74 -3.80 1.35
C ALA A 49 6.08 -3.35 -0.07
N LYS A 50 6.28 -4.30 -0.98
CA LYS A 50 6.52 -4.03 -2.41
C LYS A 50 5.29 -3.37 -3.04
N TYR A 51 4.08 -3.86 -2.75
CA TYR A 51 2.86 -3.33 -3.33
C TYR A 51 2.55 -1.89 -2.90
N TYR A 52 2.64 -1.55 -1.61
CA TYR A 52 2.36 -0.18 -1.18
C TYR A 52 3.40 0.80 -1.75
N ARG A 53 4.68 0.41 -1.87
CA ARG A 53 5.74 1.24 -2.45
C ARG A 53 5.57 1.49 -3.95
N SER A 54 5.01 0.52 -4.68
CA SER A 54 4.72 0.68 -6.10
C SER A 54 3.44 1.49 -6.37
N LEU A 55 2.47 1.47 -5.45
CA LEU A 55 1.17 2.12 -5.61
C LEU A 55 1.12 3.55 -5.06
N CYS A 56 1.83 3.83 -3.97
CA CYS A 56 1.82 5.17 -3.37
C CYS A 56 2.95 6.06 -3.88
N PRO A 57 2.68 7.36 -4.09
CA PRO A 57 3.73 8.36 -4.19
C PRO A 57 4.63 8.32 -2.95
N ALA A 58 5.95 8.47 -3.12
CA ALA A 58 6.90 8.45 -2.01
C ALA A 58 6.62 9.54 -0.95
N GLU A 59 6.07 10.68 -1.39
CA GLU A 59 5.64 11.79 -0.54
C GLU A 59 4.54 11.38 0.46
N TRP A 60 3.72 10.39 0.11
CA TRP A 60 2.62 9.90 0.95
C TRP A 60 3.10 8.87 1.99
N CYS A 61 4.21 8.18 1.72
CA CYS A 61 4.76 7.18 2.63
C CYS A 61 5.53 7.79 3.81
N ASN A 62 6.28 8.89 3.60
CA ASN A 62 7.11 9.50 4.64
C ASN A 62 6.32 10.30 5.67
N SER A 63 5.16 10.78 5.28
CA SER A 63 4.33 11.60 6.14
C SER A 63 3.22 10.72 6.68
N GLN A 64 2.85 10.88 7.95
CA GLN A 64 1.58 10.42 8.52
C GLN A 64 0.34 11.08 7.83
N CYS A 65 0.49 11.52 6.57
CA CYS A 65 -0.45 12.25 5.74
C CYS A 65 -1.50 11.33 5.11
N ILE A 66 -1.18 10.06 4.81
CA ILE A 66 -2.20 9.07 4.42
C ILE A 66 -3.31 9.03 5.50
N MET A 67 -2.95 8.94 6.78
CA MET A 67 -3.91 8.96 7.88
C MET A 67 -4.73 10.26 7.97
N ARG A 68 -4.13 11.42 7.68
CA ARG A 68 -4.82 12.73 7.67
C ARG A 68 -5.80 12.87 6.50
N GLU A 69 -5.41 12.48 5.30
CA GLU A 69 -6.27 12.58 4.11
C GLU A 69 -7.40 11.54 4.14
N LEU A 70 -7.20 10.43 4.86
CA LEU A 70 -8.24 9.41 5.06
C LEU A 70 -9.24 9.76 6.14
N ALA A 71 -8.88 10.58 7.13
CA ALA A 71 -9.89 11.18 8.01
C ALA A 71 -10.91 12.01 7.19
N ARG A 72 -10.49 12.57 6.04
CA ARG A 72 -11.40 13.17 5.06
C ARG A 72 -12.16 12.14 4.23
N ILE A 73 -11.48 11.13 3.66
CA ILE A 73 -12.15 10.14 2.78
C ILE A 73 -13.14 9.25 3.54
N ARG A 74 -12.88 8.92 4.82
CA ARG A 74 -13.80 8.15 5.69
C ARG A 74 -15.01 8.95 6.16
N ASN A 75 -14.99 10.28 6.05
CA ASN A 75 -16.12 11.18 6.35
C ASN A 75 -16.90 11.58 5.08
N ILE A 76 -16.45 11.18 3.90
CA ILE A 76 -17.11 11.43 2.61
C ILE A 76 -17.78 10.14 2.07
N LEU A 77 -17.57 9.00 2.73
CA LEU A 77 -18.33 7.75 2.53
C LEU A 77 -19.38 7.58 3.62
#